data_AF-W0DFL0-F1
#
_entry.id   AF-W0DFL0-F1
#
_cell.length_a   1.000
_cell.length_b   1.000
_cell.length_c   1.000
_cell.angle_alpha   90.00
_cell.angle_beta   90.00
_cell.angle_gamma   90.00
#
_symmetry.space_group_name_H-M   'P 1'
#
loop_
_entity.id
_entity.type
_entity.pdbx_description
1 polymer ?
#
loop_
_entity_poly.entity_id
_entity_poly.type
_entity_poly.pdbx_seq_one_letter_code
_entity_poly.pdbx_strand_id
1 'polypeptide(L)'
;MSSSAKDFATVEQDANLESPLRRVAYEAGMMLGLEATRDEQGYHRRRLTRQQYWLHGAGTLAGMAVSIDPDAAEDPDTDMTVRVLVGPGFGIDGLGREVLVHEPYCVNLGEWLAAQGETALHDGFDAGESRLWLRVSVRYQDCPVAAQPVLARKLNMSTDPVQPSRIADGVLLEIQPELPPAGEPGYRPWQAHGPLADAPEGLTDAEQATLAAAEAESEAAGRLMNLHARLLHALDDGVSPQTVADRLHESARLLLARIAIETTSLSHIVVNPSRISVNNLVRPFLVTPGQLAHLAR
;
A
#
# COMPACT_ATOMS: atom_id res chain seq x y z
N MET A 1 3.40 22.33 12.40
CA MET A 1 3.86 20.98 12.03
C MET A 1 3.04 20.57 10.83
N SER A 2 3.70 20.26 9.71
CA SER A 2 3.05 19.81 8.46
C SER A 2 2.20 18.56 8.72
N SER A 3 1.09 18.35 7.99
CA SER A 3 0.25 17.14 8.10
C SER A 3 1.08 15.86 7.93
N SER A 4 2.14 15.94 7.11
CA SER A 4 3.13 14.88 6.88
C SER A 4 3.82 14.38 8.16
N ALA A 5 4.09 15.25 9.15
CA ALA A 5 4.76 14.82 10.40
C ALA A 5 3.81 14.10 11.38
N LYS A 6 2.49 14.32 11.27
CA LYS A 6 1.48 13.61 12.09
C LYS A 6 1.09 12.27 11.47
N ASP A 7 1.02 12.21 10.13
CA ASP A 7 0.82 10.98 9.36
C ASP A 7 1.91 9.93 9.69
N PHE A 8 3.17 10.40 9.80
CA PHE A 8 4.31 9.56 10.16
C PHE A 8 4.10 8.78 11.47
N ALA A 9 3.58 9.42 12.51
CA ALA A 9 3.36 8.79 13.82
C ALA A 9 2.29 7.69 13.79
N THR A 10 1.24 7.85 12.97
CA THR A 10 0.19 6.84 12.80
C THR A 10 0.73 5.63 12.01
N VAL A 11 1.47 5.87 10.93
CA VAL A 11 2.15 4.82 10.13
C VAL A 11 3.06 3.97 11.01
N GLU A 12 3.92 4.59 11.84
CA GLU A 12 4.81 3.88 12.76
C GLU A 12 4.05 3.02 13.78
N GLN A 13 2.96 3.54 14.34
CA GLN A 13 2.14 2.79 15.31
C GLN A 13 1.49 1.56 14.68
N ASP A 14 0.99 1.70 13.46
CA ASP A 14 0.30 0.63 12.75
C ASP A 14 1.31 -0.43 12.24
N ALA A 15 2.52 -0.02 11.87
CA ALA A 15 3.62 -0.92 11.52
C ALA A 15 4.26 -1.65 12.70
N ASN A 16 4.07 -1.17 13.94
CA ASN A 16 4.49 -1.91 15.12
C ASN A 16 3.54 -3.10 15.33
N LEU A 17 3.92 -4.28 14.81
CA LEU A 17 3.17 -5.54 14.90
C LEU A 17 3.57 -6.40 16.11
N GLU A 18 4.82 -6.29 16.58
CA GLU A 18 5.38 -7.12 17.66
C GLU A 18 4.87 -6.72 19.05
N SER A 19 4.62 -5.43 19.30
CA SER A 19 4.28 -4.98 20.64
C SER A 19 2.86 -5.44 21.01
N PRO A 20 2.64 -6.00 22.21
CA PRO A 20 1.29 -6.34 22.65
C PRO A 20 0.37 -5.12 22.67
N LEU A 21 -0.86 -5.28 22.17
CA LEU A 21 -1.87 -4.24 22.27
C LEU A 21 -2.40 -4.16 23.70
N ARG A 22 -2.45 -2.93 24.25
CA ARG A 22 -3.05 -2.63 25.55
C ARG A 22 -4.25 -1.73 25.36
N ARG A 23 -5.27 -1.90 26.21
CA ARG A 23 -6.46 -1.04 26.28
C ARG A 23 -6.56 -0.37 27.63
N VAL A 24 -7.36 0.67 27.74
CA VAL A 24 -7.57 1.35 29.03
C VAL A 24 -8.43 0.47 29.93
N ALA A 25 -7.97 0.24 31.16
CA ALA A 25 -8.78 -0.35 32.22
C ALA A 25 -9.49 0.78 32.98
N TYR A 26 -10.76 0.99 32.66
CA TYR A 26 -11.57 2.03 33.31
C TYR A 26 -11.98 1.58 34.72
N GLU A 27 -11.51 2.31 35.73
CA GLU A 27 -11.79 2.03 37.15
C GLU A 27 -12.45 3.22 37.85
N ALA A 28 -13.23 2.92 38.89
CA ALA A 28 -13.90 3.97 39.67
C ALA A 28 -12.89 4.92 40.32
N GLY A 29 -13.12 6.22 40.15
CA GLY A 29 -12.22 7.27 40.67
C GLY A 29 -10.99 7.55 39.80
N MET A 30 -10.81 6.87 38.66
CA MET A 30 -9.73 7.16 37.72
C MET A 30 -9.95 8.50 37.01
N MET A 31 -8.91 9.34 36.97
CA MET A 31 -8.93 10.57 36.17
C MET A 31 -8.75 10.26 34.69
N LEU A 32 -9.69 10.70 33.86
CA LEU A 32 -9.63 10.51 32.41
C LEU A 32 -8.90 11.66 31.73
N GLY A 33 -7.67 11.38 31.32
CA GLY A 33 -6.86 12.26 30.47
C GLY A 33 -7.04 11.97 28.98
N LEU A 34 -6.49 12.87 28.16
CA LEU A 34 -6.43 12.71 26.71
C LEU A 34 -5.69 11.43 26.27
N GLU A 35 -4.68 11.02 27.03
CA GLU A 35 -3.93 9.79 26.80
C GLU A 35 -4.82 8.55 26.88
N ALA A 36 -5.69 8.46 27.88
CA ALA A 36 -6.63 7.34 28.00
C ALA A 36 -7.55 7.26 26.75
N THR A 37 -8.09 8.39 26.30
CA THR A 37 -8.94 8.39 25.09
C THR A 37 -8.19 8.03 23.82
N ARG A 38 -6.90 8.40 23.71
CA ARG A 38 -6.05 8.05 22.57
C ARG A 38 -5.65 6.59 22.58
N ASP A 39 -5.28 6.06 23.74
CA ASP A 39 -4.91 4.65 23.91
C ASP A 39 -6.12 3.73 23.61
N GLU A 40 -7.33 4.12 24.02
CA GLU A 40 -8.55 3.37 23.70
C GLU A 40 -8.84 3.35 22.19
N GLN A 41 -8.77 4.51 21.50
CA GLN A 41 -8.94 4.57 20.05
C GLN A 41 -7.85 3.76 19.31
N GLY A 42 -6.59 3.95 19.73
CA GLY A 42 -5.45 3.24 19.16
C GLY A 42 -5.56 1.73 19.32
N TYR A 43 -6.09 1.23 20.45
CA TYR A 43 -6.30 -0.20 20.66
C TYR A 43 -7.24 -0.81 19.62
N HIS A 44 -8.44 -0.24 19.43
CA HIS A 44 -9.43 -0.78 18.49
C HIS A 44 -8.97 -0.65 17.04
N ARG A 45 -8.43 0.51 16.66
CA ARG A 45 -7.87 0.74 15.32
C ARG A 45 -6.80 -0.30 15.01
N ARG A 46 -5.77 -0.40 15.85
CA ARG A 46 -4.65 -1.33 15.62
C ARG A 46 -5.07 -2.79 15.67
N ARG A 47 -6.07 -3.15 16.51
CA ARG A 47 -6.60 -4.51 16.54
C ARG A 47 -7.25 -4.88 15.21
N LEU A 48 -8.04 -3.97 14.62
CA LEU A 48 -8.64 -4.16 13.30
C LEU A 48 -7.55 -4.22 12.21
N THR A 49 -6.67 -3.23 12.15
CA THR A 49 -5.56 -3.17 11.17
C THR A 49 -4.69 -4.43 11.21
N ARG A 50 -4.32 -4.93 12.39
CA ARG A 50 -3.57 -6.19 12.54
C ARG A 50 -4.36 -7.40 12.05
N GLN A 51 -5.65 -7.46 12.33
CA GLN A 51 -6.50 -8.54 11.83
C GLN A 51 -6.52 -8.56 10.30
N GLN A 52 -6.71 -7.40 9.68
CA GLN A 52 -6.70 -7.24 8.23
C GLN A 52 -5.34 -7.63 7.64
N TYR A 53 -4.25 -7.13 8.23
CA TYR A 53 -2.89 -7.45 7.82
C TYR A 53 -2.63 -8.96 7.83
N TRP A 54 -2.92 -9.64 8.94
CA TRP A 54 -2.56 -11.06 9.09
C TRP A 54 -3.47 -12.00 8.30
N LEU A 55 -4.78 -11.72 8.21
CA LEU A 55 -5.74 -12.63 7.58
C LEU A 55 -5.94 -12.37 6.09
N HIS A 56 -5.84 -11.12 5.66
CA HIS A 56 -6.13 -10.73 4.28
C HIS A 56 -4.87 -10.29 3.53
N GLY A 57 -3.92 -9.69 4.23
CA GLY A 57 -2.77 -9.07 3.59
C GLY A 57 -3.15 -7.77 2.88
N ALA A 58 -2.38 -7.40 1.88
CA ALA A 58 -2.56 -6.17 1.12
C ALA A 58 -3.08 -6.45 -0.29
N GLY A 59 -4.05 -5.64 -0.75
CA GLY A 59 -4.59 -5.79 -2.09
C GLY A 59 -5.85 -4.97 -2.35
N THR A 60 -6.21 -4.89 -3.62
CA THR A 60 -7.48 -4.32 -4.07
C THR A 60 -8.58 -5.36 -3.92
N LEU A 61 -9.69 -5.00 -3.26
CA LEU A 61 -10.88 -5.85 -3.20
C LEU A 61 -11.78 -5.59 -4.40
N ALA A 62 -12.02 -4.31 -4.73
CA ALA A 62 -12.86 -3.90 -5.85
C ALA A 62 -12.53 -2.48 -6.32
N GLY A 63 -12.62 -2.22 -7.62
CA GLY A 63 -12.49 -0.87 -8.19
C GLY A 63 -11.05 -0.36 -8.30
N MET A 64 -10.84 0.95 -8.10
CA MET A 64 -9.55 1.64 -8.21
C MET A 64 -8.84 1.42 -9.54
N ALA A 65 -9.61 1.29 -10.62
CA ALA A 65 -9.08 1.16 -11.96
C ALA A 65 -8.38 2.47 -12.36
N VAL A 66 -7.14 2.33 -12.83
CA VAL A 66 -6.37 3.43 -13.39
C VAL A 66 -6.62 3.49 -14.88
N SER A 67 -6.98 4.66 -15.39
CA SER A 67 -7.20 4.90 -16.81
C SER A 67 -6.58 6.23 -17.24
N ILE A 68 -6.55 6.48 -18.55
CA ILE A 68 -6.13 7.76 -19.11
C ILE A 68 -7.30 8.40 -19.87
N ASP A 69 -7.30 9.73 -19.94
CA ASP A 69 -8.27 10.52 -20.70
C ASP A 69 -7.57 11.73 -21.36
N PRO A 70 -7.57 11.83 -22.71
CA PRO A 70 -8.19 10.90 -23.67
C PRO A 70 -7.44 9.55 -23.73
N ASP A 71 -8.12 8.52 -24.25
CA ASP A 71 -7.57 7.16 -24.43
C ASP A 71 -7.06 6.87 -25.85
N ALA A 72 -7.26 7.81 -26.78
CA ALA A 72 -6.79 7.73 -28.15
C ALA A 72 -6.36 9.10 -28.70
N ALA A 73 -5.44 9.08 -29.66
CA ALA A 73 -5.00 10.24 -30.42
C ALA A 73 -4.87 9.90 -31.91
N GLU A 74 -5.15 10.87 -32.78
CA GLU A 74 -5.01 10.71 -34.23
C GLU A 74 -3.54 10.72 -34.68
N ASP A 75 -2.72 11.56 -34.05
CA ASP A 75 -1.28 11.67 -34.28
C ASP A 75 -0.50 11.24 -33.03
N PRO A 76 0.33 10.19 -33.09
CA PRO A 76 1.11 9.70 -31.94
C PRO A 76 2.29 10.62 -31.54
N ASP A 77 2.68 11.57 -32.38
CA ASP A 77 3.86 12.43 -32.15
C ASP A 77 3.49 13.83 -31.63
N THR A 78 2.20 14.18 -31.65
CA THR A 78 1.72 15.46 -31.13
C THR A 78 1.48 15.38 -29.61
N ASP A 79 2.05 16.31 -28.87
CA ASP A 79 1.84 16.40 -27.41
C ASP A 79 0.38 16.78 -27.08
N MET A 80 -0.20 16.12 -26.09
CA MET A 80 -1.61 16.27 -25.71
C MET A 80 -1.78 16.35 -24.19
N THR A 81 -2.83 17.05 -23.74
CA THR A 81 -3.20 17.04 -22.33
C THR A 81 -3.85 15.70 -21.97
N VAL A 82 -3.07 14.80 -21.39
CA VAL A 82 -3.53 13.49 -20.88
C VAL A 82 -3.69 13.55 -19.37
N ARG A 83 -4.84 13.11 -18.88
CA ARG A 83 -5.12 12.95 -17.46
C ARG A 83 -5.01 11.49 -17.07
N VAL A 84 -4.32 11.20 -15.96
CA VAL A 84 -4.41 9.90 -15.29
C VAL A 84 -5.58 9.96 -14.32
N LEU A 85 -6.47 8.98 -14.38
CA LEU A 85 -7.63 8.86 -13.50
C LEU A 85 -7.51 7.61 -12.65
N VAL A 86 -7.94 7.71 -11.40
CA VAL A 86 -8.13 6.57 -10.49
C VAL A 86 -9.60 6.53 -10.12
N GLY A 87 -10.31 5.48 -10.54
CA GLY A 87 -11.73 5.30 -10.24
C GLY A 87 -11.99 4.99 -8.76
N PRO A 88 -13.26 5.06 -8.31
CA PRO A 88 -13.62 4.68 -6.96
C PRO A 88 -13.38 3.20 -6.68
N GLY A 89 -13.19 2.83 -5.42
CA GLY A 89 -12.99 1.45 -5.01
C GLY A 89 -12.47 1.30 -3.59
N PHE A 90 -12.25 0.05 -3.20
CA PHE A 90 -11.88 -0.36 -1.86
C PHE A 90 -10.75 -1.39 -1.87
N GLY A 91 -9.85 -1.27 -0.91
CA GLY A 91 -8.76 -2.22 -0.69
C GLY A 91 -8.18 -2.12 0.70
N ILE A 92 -7.13 -2.92 0.92
CA ILE A 92 -6.33 -2.91 2.14
C ILE A 92 -4.90 -2.59 1.72
N ASP A 93 -4.32 -1.59 2.37
CA ASP A 93 -2.97 -1.14 2.11
C ASP A 93 -1.91 -2.09 2.72
N GLY A 94 -0.63 -1.81 2.46
CA GLY A 94 0.45 -2.70 2.85
C GLY A 94 0.66 -2.86 4.37
N LEU A 95 0.00 -2.04 5.20
CA LEU A 95 -0.01 -2.14 6.66
C LEU A 95 -1.33 -2.67 7.23
N GLY A 96 -2.26 -3.13 6.39
CA GLY A 96 -3.55 -3.64 6.83
C GLY A 96 -4.62 -2.57 7.04
N ARG A 97 -4.39 -1.34 6.57
CA ARG A 97 -5.35 -0.23 6.74
C ARG A 97 -6.29 -0.17 5.55
N GLU A 98 -7.54 0.15 5.83
CA GLU A 98 -8.56 0.26 4.79
C GLU A 98 -8.31 1.50 3.93
N VAL A 99 -8.38 1.33 2.61
CA VAL A 99 -8.34 2.43 1.64
C VAL A 99 -9.63 2.45 0.87
N LEU A 100 -10.38 3.55 0.99
CA LEU A 100 -11.66 3.74 0.33
C LEU A 100 -11.61 5.00 -0.54
N VAL A 101 -11.50 4.81 -1.84
CA VAL A 101 -11.57 5.89 -2.84
C VAL A 101 -13.05 6.10 -3.18
N HIS A 102 -13.63 7.18 -2.68
CA HIS A 102 -15.08 7.43 -2.76
C HIS A 102 -15.52 7.97 -4.13
N GLU A 103 -14.66 8.75 -4.77
CA GLU A 103 -14.90 9.44 -6.02
C GLU A 103 -13.68 9.31 -6.94
N PRO A 104 -13.82 9.47 -8.27
CA PRO A 104 -12.68 9.43 -9.15
C PRO A 104 -11.76 10.63 -8.93
N TYR A 105 -10.46 10.37 -8.79
CA TYR A 105 -9.42 11.40 -8.75
C TYR A 105 -8.68 11.45 -10.07
N CYS A 106 -8.22 12.63 -10.47
CA CYS A 106 -7.42 12.79 -11.67
C CYS A 106 -6.26 13.76 -11.47
N VAL A 107 -5.21 13.57 -12.28
CA VAL A 107 -4.05 14.46 -12.35
C VAL A 107 -3.63 14.63 -13.81
N ASN A 108 -3.22 15.84 -14.19
CA ASN A 108 -2.63 16.10 -15.50
C ASN A 108 -1.22 15.48 -15.53
N LEU A 109 -1.00 14.52 -16.42
CA LEU A 109 0.25 13.77 -16.50
C LEU A 109 1.42 14.65 -16.94
N GLY A 110 1.20 15.53 -17.92
CA GLY A 110 2.23 16.45 -18.41
C GLY A 110 2.66 17.46 -17.35
N GLU A 111 1.71 18.05 -16.62
CA GLU A 111 2.03 18.95 -15.50
C GLU A 111 2.74 18.22 -14.36
N TRP A 112 2.33 16.99 -14.05
CA TRP A 112 2.99 16.17 -13.04
C TRP A 112 4.43 15.84 -13.43
N LEU A 113 4.68 15.45 -14.69
CA LEU A 113 6.01 15.17 -15.23
C LEU A 113 6.90 16.42 -15.23
N ALA A 114 6.37 17.57 -15.65
CA ALA A 114 7.09 18.84 -15.64
C ALA A 114 7.43 19.32 -14.22
N ALA A 115 6.64 18.94 -13.22
CA ALA A 115 6.94 19.20 -11.81
C ALA A 115 8.03 18.26 -11.25
N GLN A 116 8.37 17.15 -11.93
CA GLN A 116 9.47 16.27 -11.54
C GLN A 116 10.80 16.77 -12.10
N GLY A 117 11.87 16.63 -11.33
CA GLY A 117 13.23 16.80 -11.85
C GLY A 117 13.68 15.58 -12.66
N GLU A 118 14.58 15.78 -13.63
CA GLU A 118 15.13 14.69 -14.46
C GLU A 118 15.76 13.57 -13.63
N THR A 119 16.44 13.91 -12.53
CA THR A 119 17.01 12.94 -11.58
C THR A 119 15.94 12.03 -10.96
N ALA A 120 14.76 12.56 -10.64
CA ALA A 120 13.67 11.76 -10.07
C ALA A 120 13.05 10.82 -11.12
N LEU A 121 12.95 11.26 -12.37
CA LEU A 121 12.42 10.45 -13.47
C LEU A 121 13.36 9.31 -13.88
N HIS A 122 14.67 9.47 -13.65
CA HIS A 122 15.68 8.48 -13.98
C HIS A 122 15.45 7.13 -13.28
N ASP A 123 14.88 7.11 -12.08
CA ASP A 123 14.58 5.88 -11.32
C ASP A 123 13.53 4.98 -12.03
N GLY A 124 12.72 5.56 -12.92
CA GLY A 124 11.74 4.85 -13.74
C GLY A 124 12.15 4.65 -15.20
N PHE A 125 13.30 5.16 -15.64
CA PHE A 125 13.66 5.17 -17.05
C PHE A 125 14.44 3.93 -17.48
N ASP A 126 13.92 3.22 -18.48
CA ASP A 126 14.59 2.12 -19.16
C ASP A 126 15.17 2.60 -20.50
N ALA A 127 16.49 2.78 -20.53
CA ALA A 127 17.22 3.20 -21.73
C ALA A 127 17.25 2.11 -22.83
N GLY A 128 17.11 0.83 -22.47
CA GLY A 128 17.12 -0.28 -23.42
C GLY A 128 15.81 -0.36 -24.20
N GLU A 129 14.69 -0.14 -23.52
CA GLU A 129 13.35 -0.14 -24.14
C GLU A 129 12.87 1.26 -24.58
N SER A 130 13.59 2.33 -24.25
CA SER A 130 13.14 3.71 -24.45
C SER A 130 11.77 3.95 -23.82
N ARG A 131 11.62 3.58 -22.55
CA ARG A 131 10.37 3.66 -21.79
C ARG A 131 10.58 4.25 -20.41
N LEU A 132 9.69 5.17 -20.02
CA LEU A 132 9.56 5.65 -18.65
C LEU A 132 8.42 4.90 -17.95
N TRP A 133 8.75 4.23 -16.86
CA TRP A 133 7.82 3.50 -16.01
C TRP A 133 7.43 4.32 -14.78
N LEU A 134 6.12 4.43 -14.56
CA LEU A 134 5.53 5.08 -13.40
C LEU A 134 4.69 4.06 -12.64
N ARG A 135 4.89 3.99 -11.32
CA ARG A 135 4.02 3.27 -10.40
C ARG A 135 2.93 4.20 -9.90
N VAL A 136 1.68 3.78 -10.03
CA VAL A 136 0.52 4.41 -9.38
C VAL A 136 0.16 3.59 -8.15
N SER A 137 0.06 4.25 -7.00
CA SER A 137 -0.26 3.58 -5.73
C SER A 137 -1.21 4.40 -4.86
N VAL A 138 -1.86 3.70 -3.93
CA VAL A 138 -2.72 4.29 -2.91
C VAL A 138 -2.27 3.84 -1.52
N ARG A 139 -2.42 4.70 -0.53
CA ARG A 139 -2.29 4.32 0.89
C ARG A 139 -3.26 5.10 1.75
N TYR A 140 -3.54 4.60 2.95
CA TYR A 140 -4.28 5.37 3.95
C TYR A 140 -3.46 6.59 4.40
N GLN A 141 -4.18 7.69 4.68
CA GLN A 141 -3.63 8.90 5.26
C GLN A 141 -4.64 9.54 6.21
N ASP A 142 -4.20 9.87 7.43
CA ASP A 142 -4.99 10.67 8.36
C ASP A 142 -5.28 12.06 7.75
N CYS A 143 -6.56 12.42 7.61
CA CYS A 143 -6.97 13.74 7.13
C CYS A 143 -7.52 14.58 8.31
N PRO A 144 -6.76 15.54 8.85
CA PRO A 144 -7.24 16.36 9.95
C PRO A 144 -8.30 17.34 9.45
N VAL A 145 -9.50 17.27 10.04
CA VAL A 145 -10.66 18.08 9.63
C VAL A 145 -11.30 18.79 10.82
N ALA A 146 -12.27 19.66 10.52
CA ALA A 146 -13.05 20.40 11.50
C ALA A 146 -12.15 21.18 12.48
N ALA A 147 -11.45 22.21 11.96
CA ALA A 147 -10.64 23.10 12.78
C ALA A 147 -11.50 23.77 13.87
N GLN A 148 -11.03 23.71 15.11
CA GLN A 148 -11.67 24.36 16.26
C GLN A 148 -10.68 25.18 17.07
N PRO A 149 -11.12 26.29 17.69
CA PRO A 149 -10.31 27.07 18.60
C PRO A 149 -9.84 26.20 19.78
N VAL A 150 -8.57 26.35 20.15
CA VAL A 150 -7.99 25.70 21.34
C VAL A 150 -7.20 26.71 22.15
N LEU A 151 -7.01 26.41 23.44
CA LEU A 151 -6.10 27.18 24.26
C LEU A 151 -4.67 27.08 23.73
N ALA A 152 -4.00 28.22 23.63
CA ALA A 152 -2.59 28.29 23.23
C ALA A 152 -1.74 27.51 24.24
N ARG A 153 -1.16 26.38 23.82
CA ARG A 153 -0.32 25.53 24.68
C ARG A 153 1.18 25.75 24.51
N LYS A 154 1.61 26.51 23.50
CA LYS A 154 3.03 26.77 23.20
C LYS A 154 3.30 28.27 23.23
N LEU A 155 4.44 28.67 23.78
CA LEU A 155 4.98 30.02 23.56
C LEU A 155 5.09 30.22 22.04
N ASN A 156 4.47 31.27 21.50
CA ASN A 156 4.41 31.63 20.07
C ASN A 156 3.33 30.93 19.22
N MET A 157 2.24 30.43 19.80
CA MET A 157 1.02 30.25 19.00
C MET A 157 0.37 31.61 18.70
N SER A 158 -0.22 31.73 17.51
CA SER A 158 -1.04 32.89 17.11
C SER A 158 -2.10 33.23 18.17
N THR A 159 -2.60 34.47 18.18
CA THR A 159 -3.66 34.94 19.08
C THR A 159 -4.97 34.16 18.92
N ASP A 160 -5.17 33.46 17.80
CA ASP A 160 -6.29 32.55 17.55
C ASP A 160 -5.76 31.16 17.13
N PRO A 161 -5.34 30.31 18.10
CA PRO A 161 -4.85 28.99 17.78
C PRO A 161 -6.02 28.05 17.50
N VAL A 162 -6.04 27.48 16.30
CA VAL A 162 -6.96 26.40 15.94
C VAL A 162 -6.24 25.06 15.86
N GLN A 163 -6.93 23.98 16.19
CA GLN A 163 -6.48 22.60 15.95
C GLN A 163 -7.61 21.76 15.34
N PRO A 164 -7.27 20.70 14.59
CA PRO A 164 -8.26 19.74 14.12
C PRO A 164 -9.02 19.12 15.30
N SER A 165 -10.34 19.09 15.23
CA SER A 165 -11.18 18.42 16.22
C SER A 165 -11.52 16.98 15.84
N ARG A 166 -11.28 16.60 14.57
CA ARG A 166 -11.52 15.25 14.04
C ARG A 166 -10.37 14.86 13.11
N ILE A 167 -10.15 13.55 13.01
CA ILE A 167 -9.36 12.93 11.95
C ILE A 167 -10.36 12.14 11.11
N ALA A 168 -10.43 12.44 9.82
CA ALA A 168 -11.18 11.68 8.85
C ALA A 168 -10.25 10.68 8.15
N ASP A 169 -10.81 9.54 7.73
CA ASP A 169 -10.09 8.60 6.89
C ASP A 169 -9.85 9.24 5.52
N GLY A 170 -8.59 9.30 5.12
CA GLY A 170 -8.16 9.84 3.84
C GLY A 170 -7.34 8.82 3.07
N VAL A 171 -7.14 9.09 1.79
CA VAL A 171 -6.26 8.33 0.91
C VAL A 171 -5.23 9.27 0.31
N LEU A 172 -3.99 8.79 0.18
CA LEU A 172 -2.97 9.44 -0.62
C LEU A 172 -2.75 8.62 -1.88
N LEU A 173 -2.99 9.24 -3.03
CA LEU A 173 -2.64 8.70 -4.34
C LEU A 173 -1.28 9.25 -4.74
N GLU A 174 -0.36 8.36 -5.07
CA GLU A 174 1.02 8.69 -5.42
C GLU A 174 1.35 8.11 -6.80
N ILE A 175 1.98 8.94 -7.63
CA ILE A 175 2.68 8.51 -8.84
C ILE A 175 4.18 8.61 -8.52
N GLN A 176 4.94 7.56 -8.80
CA GLN A 176 6.38 7.50 -8.54
C GLN A 176 7.09 6.88 -9.74
N PRO A 177 8.19 7.46 -10.25
CA PRO A 177 9.04 6.81 -11.25
C PRO A 177 9.66 5.56 -10.63
N GLU A 178 9.43 4.40 -11.23
CA GLU A 178 9.96 3.13 -10.72
C GLU A 178 9.97 2.08 -11.83
N LEU A 179 11.14 1.50 -12.08
CA LEU A 179 11.28 0.35 -12.97
C LEU A 179 10.48 -0.87 -12.46
N PRO A 180 9.89 -1.67 -13.35
CA PRO A 180 9.34 -2.97 -12.95
C PRO A 180 10.43 -3.87 -12.37
N PRO A 181 10.13 -4.63 -11.30
CA PRO A 181 11.08 -5.60 -10.77
C PRO A 181 11.42 -6.61 -11.86
N ALA A 182 12.68 -7.05 -11.89
CA ALA A 182 13.11 -8.08 -12.83
C ALA A 182 12.44 -9.42 -12.48
N GLY A 183 11.46 -9.83 -13.28
CA GLY A 183 10.71 -11.08 -13.12
C GLY A 183 9.25 -10.90 -12.67
N GLU A 184 8.51 -12.01 -12.55
CA GLU A 184 7.16 -11.97 -11.99
C GLU A 184 7.24 -11.64 -10.50
N PRO A 185 6.61 -10.55 -10.03
CA PRO A 185 6.59 -10.25 -8.61
C PRO A 185 5.79 -11.35 -7.91
N GLY A 186 6.50 -12.24 -7.21
CA GLY A 186 5.87 -13.26 -6.38
C GLY A 186 4.86 -12.63 -5.41
N TYR A 187 3.77 -13.34 -5.14
CA TYR A 187 2.74 -12.87 -4.21
C TYR A 187 3.33 -12.62 -2.81
N ARG A 188 3.16 -11.40 -2.30
CA ARG A 188 3.62 -10.99 -0.96
C ARG A 188 2.42 -10.67 -0.07
N PRO A 189 1.94 -11.62 0.75
CA PRO A 189 0.75 -11.39 1.57
C PRO A 189 0.98 -10.27 2.59
N TRP A 190 2.17 -10.21 3.19
CA TRP A 190 2.52 -9.27 4.26
C TRP A 190 3.60 -8.30 3.76
N GLN A 191 3.20 -7.17 3.16
CA GLN A 191 4.13 -6.28 2.46
C GLN A 191 5.26 -5.70 3.34
N ALA A 192 5.01 -5.54 4.64
CA ALA A 192 6.04 -5.10 5.59
C ALA A 192 7.02 -6.21 6.02
N HIS A 193 6.75 -7.48 5.67
CA HIS A 193 7.66 -8.61 5.83
C HIS A 193 8.35 -8.96 4.51
N GLY A 194 9.43 -9.75 4.61
CA GLY A 194 10.11 -10.29 3.43
C GLY A 194 9.20 -11.21 2.60
N PRO A 195 9.54 -11.46 1.32
CA PRO A 195 8.85 -12.47 0.54
C PRO A 195 8.99 -13.84 1.22
N LEU A 196 7.94 -14.64 1.14
CA LEU A 196 7.98 -16.01 1.65
C LEU A 196 8.88 -16.87 0.77
N ALA A 197 9.81 -17.61 1.37
CA ALA A 197 10.67 -18.53 0.63
C ALA A 197 9.85 -19.56 -0.16
N ASP A 198 10.36 -19.97 -1.33
CA ASP A 198 9.68 -20.96 -2.18
C ASP A 198 9.71 -22.37 -1.58
N ALA A 199 10.75 -22.69 -0.82
CA ALA A 199 10.87 -23.92 -0.07
C ALA A 199 11.03 -23.62 1.43
N PRO A 200 10.39 -24.39 2.32
CA PRO A 200 10.63 -24.28 3.75
C PRO A 200 12.05 -24.74 4.08
N GLU A 201 12.83 -23.88 4.72
CA GLU A 201 14.14 -24.23 5.25
C GLU A 201 14.01 -24.71 6.71
N GLY A 202 14.98 -25.49 7.20
CA GLY A 202 15.03 -25.85 8.62
C GLY A 202 14.02 -26.90 9.11
N LEU A 203 13.32 -27.62 8.22
CA LEU A 203 12.40 -28.68 8.60
C LEU A 203 13.10 -29.82 9.36
N THR A 204 12.52 -30.23 10.48
CA THR A 204 12.93 -31.42 11.22
C THR A 204 12.66 -32.71 10.45
N ASP A 205 13.35 -33.80 10.79
CA ASP A 205 13.16 -35.12 10.14
C ASP A 205 11.69 -35.59 10.20
N ALA A 206 10.99 -35.27 11.29
CA ALA A 206 9.58 -35.62 11.47
C ALA A 206 8.65 -34.81 10.53
N GLU A 207 8.95 -33.53 10.33
CA GLU A 207 8.23 -32.67 9.39
C GLU A 207 8.49 -33.09 7.94
N GLN A 208 9.75 -33.44 7.61
CA GLN A 208 10.12 -33.97 6.30
C GLN A 208 9.40 -35.29 6.01
N ALA A 209 9.34 -36.21 6.97
CA ALA A 209 8.59 -37.46 6.84
C ALA A 209 7.08 -37.22 6.65
N THR A 210 6.51 -36.23 7.33
CA THR A 210 5.09 -35.85 7.18
C THR A 210 4.80 -35.29 5.79
N LEU A 211 5.68 -34.42 5.28
CA LEU A 211 5.60 -33.87 3.93
C LEU A 211 5.68 -34.99 2.88
N ALA A 212 6.67 -35.87 2.99
CA ALA A 212 6.87 -37.00 2.07
C ALA A 212 5.68 -37.97 2.08
N ALA A 213 5.07 -38.22 3.23
CA ALA A 213 3.87 -39.05 3.34
C ALA A 213 2.66 -38.40 2.63
N ALA A 214 2.48 -37.08 2.77
CA ALA A 214 1.41 -36.34 2.08
C ALA A 214 1.60 -36.33 0.56
N GLU A 215 2.85 -36.16 0.09
CA GLU A 215 3.20 -36.26 -1.34
C GLU A 215 2.94 -37.65 -1.90
N ALA A 216 3.20 -38.71 -1.13
CA ALA A 216 2.93 -40.09 -1.52
C ALA A 216 1.42 -40.39 -1.58
N GLU A 217 0.59 -39.71 -0.79
CA GLU A 217 -0.87 -39.83 -0.84
C GLU A 217 -1.46 -39.18 -2.09
N SER A 218 -1.10 -37.92 -2.37
CA SER A 218 -1.46 -37.24 -3.61
C SER A 218 -0.62 -35.98 -3.84
N GLU A 219 -0.47 -35.59 -5.10
CA GLU A 219 0.19 -34.33 -5.46
C GLU A 219 -0.48 -33.10 -4.82
N ALA A 220 -1.81 -33.11 -4.69
CA ALA A 220 -2.56 -32.03 -4.06
C ALA A 220 -2.29 -31.93 -2.55
N ALA A 221 -2.25 -33.07 -1.86
CA ALA A 221 -1.93 -33.13 -0.44
C ALA A 221 -0.48 -32.68 -0.18
N GLY A 222 0.47 -33.13 -1.01
CA GLY A 222 1.85 -32.66 -0.98
C GLY A 222 1.97 -31.14 -1.13
N ARG A 223 1.32 -30.55 -2.14
CA ARG A 223 1.31 -29.08 -2.34
C ARG A 223 0.72 -28.32 -1.14
N LEU A 224 -0.39 -28.80 -0.58
CA LEU A 224 -1.01 -28.18 0.59
C LEU A 224 -0.09 -28.25 1.82
N MET A 225 0.53 -29.40 2.04
CA MET A 225 1.44 -29.60 3.17
C MET A 225 2.71 -28.75 3.03
N ASN A 226 3.25 -28.62 1.83
CA ASN A 226 4.35 -27.71 1.54
C ASN A 226 3.97 -26.25 1.84
N LEU A 227 2.77 -25.82 1.46
CA LEU A 227 2.26 -24.49 1.78
C LEU A 227 2.14 -24.28 3.30
N HIS A 228 1.63 -25.26 4.06
CA HIS A 228 1.56 -25.18 5.51
C HIS A 228 2.95 -25.09 6.15
N ALA A 229 3.93 -25.86 5.66
CA ALA A 229 5.31 -25.80 6.13
C ALA A 229 5.93 -24.41 5.86
N ARG A 230 5.70 -23.83 4.68
CA ARG A 230 6.13 -22.46 4.38
C ARG A 230 5.51 -21.44 5.34
N LEU A 231 4.21 -21.55 5.63
CA LEU A 231 3.53 -20.67 6.58
C LEU A 231 4.03 -20.85 8.02
N LEU A 232 4.36 -22.07 8.42
CA LEU A 232 4.91 -22.38 9.75
C LEU A 232 6.23 -21.63 10.00
N HIS A 233 7.10 -21.60 8.98
CA HIS A 233 8.42 -20.97 9.04
C HIS A 233 8.45 -19.53 8.53
N ALA A 234 7.30 -18.93 8.20
CA ALA A 234 7.23 -17.61 7.58
C ALA A 234 7.75 -16.47 8.46
N LEU A 235 7.82 -16.69 9.78
CA LEU A 235 8.18 -15.70 10.79
C LEU A 235 9.30 -16.20 11.71
N ASP A 236 10.16 -17.11 11.23
CA ASP A 236 11.30 -17.61 12.02
C ASP A 236 12.27 -16.49 12.43
N ASP A 237 12.35 -15.43 11.62
CA ASP A 237 13.10 -14.20 11.93
C ASP A 237 12.35 -13.23 12.87
N GLY A 238 11.14 -13.59 13.31
CA GLY A 238 10.29 -12.81 14.20
C GLY A 238 9.07 -12.15 13.53
N VAL A 239 8.22 -11.56 14.37
CA VAL A 239 6.93 -10.93 13.98
C VAL A 239 7.10 -9.45 13.61
N SER A 240 8.29 -8.88 13.88
CA SER A 240 8.57 -7.49 13.58
C SER A 240 8.86 -7.34 12.08
N PRO A 241 8.21 -6.39 11.39
CA PRO A 241 8.58 -6.11 10.02
C PRO A 241 10.04 -5.64 10.00
N GLN A 242 10.93 -6.32 9.28
CA GLN A 242 12.34 -5.94 9.12
C GLN A 242 12.52 -4.63 8.30
N THR A 243 11.44 -3.89 8.09
CA THR A 243 11.42 -2.67 7.31
C THR A 243 12.11 -1.55 8.12
N VAL A 244 13.25 -1.06 7.61
CA VAL A 244 13.91 0.14 8.14
C VAL A 244 12.90 1.30 8.15
N ALA A 245 12.92 2.16 9.17
CA ALA A 245 11.96 3.26 9.33
C ALA A 245 11.74 4.08 8.05
N ASP A 246 12.79 4.28 7.25
CA ASP A 246 12.75 5.02 5.98
C ASP A 246 11.89 4.34 4.88
N ARG A 247 11.66 3.02 4.97
CA ARG A 247 10.86 2.23 4.02
C ARG A 247 9.44 1.94 4.51
N LEU A 248 9.05 2.42 5.69
CA LEU A 248 7.70 2.21 6.23
C LEU A 248 6.60 2.71 5.28
N HIS A 249 6.83 3.86 4.66
CA HIS A 249 5.87 4.44 3.71
C HIS A 249 5.77 3.61 2.43
N GLU A 250 6.87 3.02 1.97
CA GLU A 250 6.85 2.08 0.84
C GLU A 250 6.03 0.84 1.18
N SER A 251 6.26 0.26 2.36
CA SER A 251 5.53 -0.91 2.84
C SER A 251 4.04 -0.67 3.06
N ALA A 252 3.60 0.60 3.10
CA ALA A 252 2.20 0.96 3.22
C ALA A 252 1.48 1.14 1.88
N ARG A 253 2.21 1.24 0.76
CA ARG A 253 1.64 1.56 -0.55
C ARG A 253 1.05 0.33 -1.22
N LEU A 254 -0.23 0.38 -1.53
CA LEU A 254 -0.89 -0.57 -2.41
C LEU A 254 -0.65 -0.16 -3.87
N LEU A 255 0.03 -1.01 -4.63
CA LEU A 255 0.15 -0.87 -6.09
C LEU A 255 -1.24 -0.92 -6.73
N LEU A 256 -1.55 0.05 -7.60
CA LEU A 256 -2.79 0.08 -8.38
C LEU A 256 -2.55 -0.21 -9.87
N ALA A 257 -1.54 0.43 -10.46
CA ALA A 257 -1.18 0.19 -11.85
C ALA A 257 0.28 0.58 -12.12
N ARG A 258 0.81 0.08 -13.23
CA ARG A 258 2.03 0.60 -13.85
C ARG A 258 1.68 1.29 -15.16
N ILE A 259 2.20 2.49 -15.34
CA ILE A 259 2.08 3.26 -16.58
C ILE A 259 3.44 3.22 -17.26
N ALA A 260 3.48 2.85 -18.54
CA ALA A 260 4.68 2.96 -19.35
C ALA A 260 4.46 4.05 -20.42
N ILE A 261 5.43 4.95 -20.55
CA ILE A 261 5.43 6.04 -21.54
C ILE A 261 6.62 5.83 -22.46
N GLU A 262 6.39 5.71 -23.76
CA GLU A 262 7.46 5.61 -24.75
C GLU A 262 8.19 6.95 -24.88
N THR A 263 9.47 6.98 -24.52
CA THR A 263 10.30 8.18 -24.59
C THR A 263 11.78 7.83 -24.74
N THR A 264 12.50 8.59 -25.56
CA THR A 264 13.95 8.50 -25.70
C THR A 264 14.69 9.55 -24.87
N SER A 265 13.97 10.51 -24.30
CA SER A 265 14.54 11.63 -23.55
C SER A 265 13.65 12.02 -22.37
N LEU A 266 14.26 12.21 -21.20
CA LEU A 266 13.56 12.65 -19.99
C LEU A 266 13.34 14.16 -19.94
N SER A 267 14.07 14.95 -20.72
CA SER A 267 13.91 16.40 -20.79
C SER A 267 12.77 16.84 -21.71
N HIS A 268 12.38 15.99 -22.66
CA HIS A 268 11.32 16.26 -23.64
C HIS A 268 10.45 15.02 -23.83
N ILE A 269 9.63 14.71 -22.82
CA ILE A 269 8.67 13.61 -22.89
C ILE A 269 7.43 14.08 -23.63
N VAL A 270 7.09 13.40 -24.73
CA VAL A 270 5.83 13.62 -25.46
C VAL A 270 4.72 12.84 -24.75
N VAL A 271 3.75 13.56 -24.19
CA VAL A 271 2.62 12.98 -23.48
C VAL A 271 1.48 12.77 -24.48
N ASN A 272 1.34 11.55 -24.97
CA ASN A 272 0.32 11.17 -25.95
C ASN A 272 -0.28 9.81 -25.60
N PRO A 273 -1.61 9.62 -25.64
CA PRO A 273 -2.23 8.35 -25.27
C PRO A 273 -1.75 7.16 -26.12
N SER A 274 -1.39 7.37 -27.38
CA SER A 274 -0.83 6.34 -28.26
C SER A 274 0.55 5.84 -27.82
N ARG A 275 1.27 6.60 -26.99
CA ARG A 275 2.58 6.24 -26.41
C ARG A 275 2.47 5.76 -24.96
N ILE A 276 1.28 5.72 -24.40
CA ILE A 276 1.03 5.40 -23.00
C ILE A 276 0.32 4.06 -22.91
N SER A 277 0.86 3.15 -22.11
CA SER A 277 0.18 1.91 -21.74
C SER A 277 -0.05 1.85 -20.24
N VAL A 278 -1.22 1.39 -19.83
CA VAL A 278 -1.60 1.27 -18.40
C VAL A 278 -1.88 -0.19 -18.10
N ASN A 279 -1.08 -0.81 -17.24
CA ASN A 279 -1.30 -2.16 -16.76
C ASN A 279 -1.89 -2.13 -15.35
N ASN A 280 -3.18 -2.46 -15.26
CA ASN A 280 -3.92 -2.58 -14.00
C ASN A 280 -3.78 -3.94 -13.32
N LEU A 281 -3.33 -4.98 -14.04
CA LEU A 281 -3.36 -6.37 -13.56
C LEU A 281 -2.11 -6.77 -12.76
N VAL A 282 -1.12 -5.89 -12.68
CA VAL A 282 0.07 -6.07 -11.83
C VAL A 282 -0.22 -5.91 -10.34
N ARG A 283 -1.39 -5.36 -9.96
CA ARG A 283 -1.74 -5.14 -8.56
C ARG A 283 -2.15 -6.44 -7.85
N PRO A 284 -1.88 -6.56 -6.54
CA PRO A 284 -2.43 -7.65 -5.75
C PRO A 284 -3.94 -7.46 -5.55
N PHE A 285 -4.69 -8.57 -5.60
CA PHE A 285 -6.13 -8.60 -5.34
C PHE A 285 -6.44 -9.41 -4.08
N LEU A 286 -7.40 -8.93 -3.30
CA LEU A 286 -7.97 -9.65 -2.17
C LEU A 286 -9.21 -10.40 -2.66
N VAL A 287 -9.20 -11.72 -2.54
CA VAL A 287 -10.28 -12.57 -3.01
C VAL A 287 -10.55 -13.69 -2.01
N THR A 288 -11.82 -13.97 -1.79
CA THR A 288 -12.24 -15.15 -1.02
C THR A 288 -12.38 -16.35 -1.95
N PRO A 289 -12.20 -17.60 -1.46
CA PRO A 289 -12.43 -18.80 -2.27
C PRO A 289 -13.83 -18.86 -2.89
N GLY A 290 -14.84 -18.39 -2.17
CA GLY A 290 -16.22 -18.31 -2.67
C GLY A 290 -16.36 -17.32 -3.83
N GLN A 291 -15.72 -16.15 -3.76
CA GLN A 291 -15.69 -15.18 -4.87
C GLN A 291 -14.98 -15.78 -6.10
N LEU A 292 -13.81 -16.39 -5.90
CA LEU A 292 -13.08 -17.03 -6.99
C LEU A 292 -13.90 -18.14 -7.67
N ALA A 293 -14.51 -19.02 -6.88
CA ALA A 293 -15.34 -20.11 -7.40
C ALA A 293 -16.61 -19.63 -8.12
N HIS A 294 -17.09 -18.42 -7.81
CA HIS A 294 -18.23 -17.81 -8.51
C HIS A 294 -17.79 -17.12 -9.80
N LEU A 295 -16.71 -16.34 -9.77
CA LEU A 295 -16.19 -15.57 -10.91
C LEU A 295 -15.52 -16.46 -11.97
N ALA A 296 -15.09 -17.66 -11.61
CA ALA A 296 -14.52 -18.64 -12.55
C ALA A 296 -15.57 -19.41 -13.36
N ARG A 297 -16.86 -19.12 -13.18
CA ARG A 297 -17.97 -19.72 -13.95
C ARG A 297 -18.29 -18.90 -15.18
#